data_AF-A0A6N9CD59-F1
#
_entry.id   AF-A0A6N9CD59-F1
#
_cell.length_a   1.000
_cell.length_b   1.000
_cell.length_c   1.000
_cell.angle_alpha   90.00
_cell.angle_beta   90.00
_cell.angle_gamma   90.00
#
_symmetry.space_group_name_H-M   'P 1'
#
loop_
_entity.id
_entity.type
_entity.pdbx_description
1 polymer ?
#
loop_
_entity_poly.entity_id
_entity_poly.type
_entity_poly.pdbx_seq_one_letter_code
_entity_poly.pdbx_strand_id
1 'polypeptide(L)'
;MKVPRDKNMGKQKLLRTRKQNYLDYIWLYFLPMLLVACSSSIGKIQLETVNTVIAQSETAIEQAHLANAQYLASDTLQQAEHALASAKEAVGAKDGLRAMHLAYNALTQAQIAEQEAMYKSQGNGLNAIIKHKEAKIVALETDLGSADKALEESRTDVKQLDMQKGQLQADIDQKLQEAEQAHRKIFQDYNRVKTDRGDLQSKLNMTQTALRQAQSRVEEHEHQIDQLRRELADAQSSAEQARKAEANARTQAAARAQDYSKHIEQLDQSNVIKDTLARKKQEAQVYVQQRRRNQPVRTNRTSLTNDQIASGRAVINDWVLAWAAKNIHQHLSKYTQEVTLDQTVIRSSNEEQTYLNRLQMVDALKKMVETEWQETDSKFDADGESVIAVYRFSRLSRSAVNGGIPALHDLWTREVWVRQVGTEWKIFRESWRIYEAVPRYGVAVN
;
A
#
# COMPACT_ATOMS: atom_id res chain seq x y z
N MET A 1 7.89 -9.53 56.68
CA MET A 1 8.45 -10.41 57.74
C MET A 1 9.31 -9.59 58.68
N LYS A 2 8.76 -9.20 59.83
CA LYS A 2 9.48 -8.64 60.97
C LYS A 2 8.98 -9.41 62.20
N VAL A 3 9.91 -10.07 62.88
CA VAL A 3 9.67 -10.91 64.06
C VAL A 3 9.37 -10.02 65.27
N PRO A 4 8.35 -10.30 66.11
CA PRO A 4 8.14 -9.58 67.35
C PRO A 4 9.00 -10.18 68.47
N ARG A 5 9.59 -9.28 69.27
CA ARG A 5 10.47 -9.58 70.39
C ARG A 5 9.65 -9.78 71.65
N ASP A 6 9.67 -10.99 72.17
CA ASP A 6 8.99 -11.44 73.38
C ASP A 6 9.54 -10.72 74.63
N LYS A 7 8.66 -10.05 75.38
CA LYS A 7 8.96 -9.42 76.69
C LYS A 7 8.07 -10.07 77.75
N ASN A 8 8.32 -11.34 78.03
CA ASN A 8 7.68 -12.07 79.13
C ASN A 8 8.69 -12.93 79.89
N MET A 9 9.74 -12.30 80.44
CA MET A 9 10.55 -12.90 81.51
C MET A 9 11.03 -11.79 82.45
N GLY A 10 10.17 -11.41 83.40
CA GLY A 10 10.53 -10.36 84.37
C GLY A 10 9.57 -10.16 85.54
N LYS A 11 8.55 -11.02 85.74
CA LYS A 11 7.54 -10.84 86.80
C LYS A 11 7.31 -12.07 87.70
N GLN A 12 8.12 -13.12 87.59
CA GLN A 12 8.03 -14.30 88.48
C GLN A 12 9.11 -14.36 89.57
N LYS A 13 10.01 -13.37 89.69
CA LYS A 13 11.08 -13.34 90.70
C LYS A 13 10.89 -12.34 91.85
N LEU A 14 9.75 -11.65 91.92
CA LEU A 14 9.47 -10.62 92.94
C LEU A 14 8.35 -10.99 93.94
N LEU A 15 7.70 -12.14 93.79
CA LEU A 15 6.59 -12.59 94.66
C LEU A 15 6.96 -13.69 95.65
N ARG A 16 8.24 -14.13 95.70
CA ARG A 16 8.68 -15.22 96.60
C ARG A 16 9.54 -14.77 97.79
N THR A 17 9.96 -13.51 97.84
CA THR A 17 10.90 -13.00 98.86
C THR A 17 10.24 -12.10 99.92
N ARG A 18 8.91 -11.95 99.92
CA ARG A 18 8.18 -11.11 100.89
C ARG A 18 7.33 -11.89 101.89
N LYS A 19 7.21 -13.23 101.73
CA LYS A 19 6.43 -14.12 102.61
C LYS A 19 7.23 -14.78 103.74
N GLN A 20 8.55 -14.64 103.77
CA GLN A 20 9.41 -15.26 104.80
C GLN A 20 9.78 -14.34 105.98
N ASN A 21 9.52 -13.02 105.90
CA ASN A 21 9.91 -12.09 106.97
C ASN A 21 8.75 -11.65 107.88
N TYR A 22 7.52 -12.14 107.65
CA TYR A 22 6.36 -11.83 108.50
C TYR A 22 6.07 -12.91 109.57
N LEU A 23 6.57 -14.14 109.40
CA LEU A 23 6.37 -15.23 110.35
C LEU A 23 7.36 -15.19 111.53
N ASP A 24 8.58 -14.68 111.31
CA ASP A 24 9.59 -14.53 112.37
C ASP A 24 9.40 -13.26 113.22
N TYR A 25 8.65 -12.26 112.73
CA TYR A 25 8.32 -11.04 113.48
C TYR A 25 7.08 -11.16 114.36
N ILE A 26 6.21 -12.15 114.10
CA ILE A 26 4.99 -12.41 114.89
C ILE A 26 5.30 -13.25 116.14
N TRP A 27 6.39 -14.04 116.12
CA TRP A 27 6.83 -14.82 117.29
C TRP A 27 7.66 -14.02 118.32
N LEU A 28 8.25 -12.90 117.92
CA LEU A 28 9.09 -12.05 118.79
C LEU A 28 8.35 -10.92 119.51
N TYR A 29 7.08 -10.67 119.17
CA TYR A 29 6.23 -9.67 119.85
C TYR A 29 5.26 -10.26 120.88
N PHE A 30 5.01 -11.57 120.87
CA PHE A 30 4.07 -12.23 121.80
C PHE A 30 4.71 -12.86 123.04
N LEU A 31 6.04 -12.79 123.19
CA LEU A 31 6.79 -13.51 124.24
C LEU A 31 7.08 -12.76 125.58
N PRO A 32 6.58 -11.54 125.88
CA PRO A 32 6.68 -11.00 127.24
C PRO A 32 5.33 -10.78 127.97
N MET A 33 4.18 -11.27 127.48
CA MET A 33 2.88 -11.05 128.16
C MET A 33 2.20 -12.28 128.79
N LEU A 34 2.92 -13.40 128.92
CA LEU A 34 2.39 -14.65 129.50
C LEU A 34 2.92 -14.98 130.91
N LEU A 35 3.46 -13.99 131.64
CA LEU A 35 3.89 -14.16 133.04
C LEU A 35 3.50 -12.97 133.92
N VAL A 36 2.20 -12.76 134.14
CA VAL A 36 1.69 -12.24 135.43
C VAL A 36 0.39 -12.97 135.75
N ALA A 37 0.53 -14.18 136.31
CA ALA A 37 -0.55 -14.84 137.03
C ALA A 37 -0.31 -14.67 138.53
N CYS A 38 -1.37 -14.23 139.22
CA CYS A 38 -1.64 -14.38 140.65
C CYS A 38 -0.84 -13.49 141.64
N SER A 39 -1.32 -12.27 141.83
CA SER A 39 -1.44 -11.70 143.18
C SER A 39 -2.87 -11.23 143.41
N SER A 40 -3.58 -11.93 144.30
CA SER A 40 -4.92 -11.61 144.77
C SER A 40 -4.94 -10.31 145.56
N SER A 41 -5.24 -9.20 144.89
CA SER A 41 -5.85 -8.02 145.50
C SER A 41 -6.71 -7.35 144.44
N ILE A 42 -8.02 -7.31 144.67
CA ILE A 42 -9.00 -6.59 143.84
C ILE A 42 -8.68 -5.10 143.97
N GLY A 43 -7.85 -4.61 143.05
CA GLY A 43 -7.60 -3.19 142.84
C GLY A 43 -8.76 -2.58 142.07
N LYS A 44 -9.38 -1.55 142.64
CA LYS A 44 -10.43 -0.74 142.00
C LYS A 44 -9.90 -0.26 140.64
N ILE A 45 -10.52 -0.69 139.53
CA ILE A 45 -10.28 -0.08 138.22
C ILE A 45 -10.57 1.41 138.37
N GLN A 46 -9.58 2.26 138.08
CA GLN A 46 -9.73 3.69 138.18
C GLN A 46 -10.73 4.15 137.11
N LEU A 47 -11.78 4.85 137.55
CA LEU A 47 -12.84 5.38 136.70
C LEU A 47 -12.29 6.22 135.52
N GLU A 48 -11.14 6.86 135.75
CA GLU A 48 -10.40 7.66 134.77
C GLU A 48 -10.02 6.85 133.51
N THR A 49 -9.52 5.62 133.67
CA THR A 49 -9.12 4.76 132.55
C THR A 49 -10.31 4.32 131.70
N VAL A 50 -11.46 4.03 132.34
CA VAL A 50 -12.70 3.66 131.62
C VAL A 50 -13.24 4.84 130.83
N ASN A 51 -13.23 6.03 131.41
CA ASN A 51 -13.66 7.26 130.73
C ASN A 51 -12.76 7.62 129.53
N THR A 52 -11.45 7.37 129.62
CA THR A 52 -10.55 7.57 128.47
C THR A 52 -10.91 6.66 127.30
N VAL A 53 -11.18 5.37 127.56
CA VAL A 53 -11.57 4.44 126.48
C VAL A 53 -12.93 4.82 125.90
N ILE A 54 -13.90 5.23 126.73
CA ILE A 54 -15.20 5.73 126.26
C ILE A 54 -15.02 6.94 125.33
N ALA A 55 -14.19 7.92 125.70
CA ALA A 55 -13.92 9.09 124.85
C ALA A 55 -13.21 8.72 123.53
N GLN A 56 -12.31 7.72 123.56
CA GLN A 56 -11.69 7.18 122.35
C GLN A 56 -12.73 6.47 121.46
N SER A 57 -13.65 5.71 122.05
CA SER A 57 -14.75 5.06 121.33
C SER A 57 -15.71 6.08 120.70
N GLU A 58 -16.04 7.15 121.42
CA GLU A 58 -16.83 8.28 120.88
C GLU A 58 -16.16 8.89 119.66
N THR A 59 -14.86 9.21 119.78
CA THR A 59 -14.08 9.77 118.66
C THR A 59 -14.03 8.81 117.47
N ALA A 60 -13.86 7.51 117.70
CA ALA A 60 -13.84 6.51 116.64
C ALA A 60 -15.21 6.34 115.96
N ILE A 61 -16.31 6.46 116.70
CA ILE A 61 -17.67 6.45 116.14
C ILE A 61 -17.89 7.69 115.27
N GLU A 62 -17.42 8.87 115.70
CA GLU A 62 -17.47 10.08 114.87
C GLU A 62 -16.63 9.94 113.59
N GLN A 63 -15.44 9.34 113.68
CA GLN A 63 -14.60 9.04 112.50
C GLN A 63 -15.30 8.07 111.54
N ALA A 64 -15.97 7.04 112.06
CA ALA A 64 -16.77 6.14 111.25
C ALA A 64 -17.94 6.87 110.56
N HIS A 65 -18.62 7.78 111.25
CA HIS A 65 -19.64 8.65 110.63
C HIS A 65 -19.06 9.54 109.52
N LEU A 66 -17.90 10.17 109.74
CA LEU A 66 -17.20 10.97 108.72
C LEU A 66 -16.80 10.13 107.49
N ALA A 67 -16.49 8.85 107.69
CA ALA A 67 -16.26 7.89 106.61
C ALA A 67 -17.55 7.41 105.91
N ASN A 68 -18.72 7.96 106.27
CA ASN A 68 -20.05 7.55 105.81
C ASN A 68 -20.40 6.09 106.17
N ALA A 69 -19.90 5.58 107.29
CA ALA A 69 -20.23 4.22 107.76
C ALA A 69 -21.73 4.03 107.99
N GLN A 70 -22.49 5.10 108.24
CA GLN A 70 -23.95 5.04 108.33
C GLN A 70 -24.62 4.39 107.10
N TYR A 71 -24.07 4.63 105.90
CA TYR A 71 -24.60 4.08 104.64
C TYR A 71 -23.82 2.89 104.12
N LEU A 72 -22.51 2.83 104.41
CA LEU A 72 -21.62 1.83 103.83
C LEU A 72 -21.31 0.67 104.78
N ALA A 73 -21.36 0.86 106.09
CA ALA A 73 -21.08 -0.14 107.13
C ALA A 73 -22.07 -0.02 108.30
N SER A 74 -23.36 0.14 107.98
CA SER A 74 -24.42 0.51 108.92
C SER A 74 -24.52 -0.45 110.10
N ASP A 75 -24.50 -1.75 109.82
CA ASP A 75 -24.63 -2.79 110.85
C ASP A 75 -23.48 -2.75 111.87
N THR A 76 -22.25 -2.57 111.40
CA THR A 76 -21.03 -2.51 112.23
C THR A 76 -21.01 -1.23 113.07
N LEU A 77 -21.44 -0.10 112.49
CA LEU A 77 -21.56 1.17 113.20
C LEU A 77 -22.62 1.11 114.31
N GLN A 78 -23.79 0.52 114.03
CA GLN A 78 -24.85 0.34 115.03
C GLN A 78 -24.38 -0.54 116.20
N GLN A 79 -23.57 -1.58 115.93
CA GLN A 79 -22.97 -2.40 116.98
C GLN A 79 -22.00 -1.59 117.85
N ALA A 80 -21.21 -0.70 117.25
CA ALA A 80 -20.31 0.19 117.98
C ALA A 80 -21.08 1.18 118.88
N GLU A 81 -22.12 1.82 118.36
CA GLU A 81 -22.99 2.75 119.09
C GLU A 81 -23.71 2.06 120.24
N HIS A 82 -24.27 0.87 120.01
CA HIS A 82 -24.92 0.07 121.05
C HIS A 82 -23.93 -0.35 122.16
N ALA A 83 -22.73 -0.78 121.79
CA ALA A 83 -21.69 -1.15 122.75
C ALA A 83 -21.23 0.07 123.58
N LEU A 84 -21.14 1.26 122.97
CA LEU A 84 -20.80 2.50 123.68
C LEU A 84 -21.90 2.90 124.67
N ALA A 85 -23.17 2.85 124.24
CA ALA A 85 -24.31 3.12 125.11
C ALA A 85 -24.32 2.16 126.31
N SER A 86 -24.12 0.87 126.07
CA SER A 86 -24.03 -0.16 127.11
C SER A 86 -22.83 0.06 128.04
N ALA A 87 -21.70 0.57 127.53
CA ALA A 87 -20.52 0.90 128.33
C ALA A 87 -20.81 2.05 129.30
N LYS A 88 -21.46 3.12 128.83
CA LYS A 88 -21.86 4.28 129.66
C LYS A 88 -22.85 3.88 130.75
N GLU A 89 -23.81 3.02 130.45
CA GLU A 89 -24.72 2.45 131.44
C GLU A 89 -23.97 1.66 132.52
N ALA A 90 -23.00 0.81 132.13
CA ALA A 90 -22.19 0.05 133.06
C ALA A 90 -21.31 0.94 133.97
N VAL A 91 -20.82 2.09 133.48
CA VAL A 91 -20.16 3.12 134.30
C VAL A 91 -21.11 3.65 135.38
N GLY A 92 -22.35 3.98 135.01
CA GLY A 92 -23.38 4.43 135.95
C GLY A 92 -23.73 3.39 137.02
N ALA A 93 -23.70 2.11 136.66
CA ALA A 93 -23.87 0.98 137.57
C ALA A 93 -22.63 0.64 138.43
N LYS A 94 -21.52 1.38 138.27
CA LYS A 94 -20.24 1.16 138.95
C LYS A 94 -19.57 -0.19 138.63
N ASP A 95 -19.88 -0.78 137.47
CA ASP A 95 -19.26 -2.01 136.96
C ASP A 95 -18.13 -1.67 135.97
N GLY A 96 -16.98 -1.28 136.52
CA GLY A 96 -15.84 -0.77 135.73
C GLY A 96 -15.25 -1.78 134.74
N LEU A 97 -15.25 -3.08 135.08
CA LEU A 97 -14.68 -4.11 134.20
C LEU A 97 -15.55 -4.32 132.96
N ARG A 98 -16.87 -4.41 133.16
CA ARG A 98 -17.84 -4.52 132.06
C ARG A 98 -17.86 -3.27 131.21
N ALA A 99 -17.82 -2.08 131.83
CA ALA A 99 -17.75 -0.82 131.12
C ALA A 99 -16.50 -0.72 130.23
N MET A 100 -15.33 -1.12 130.73
CA MET A 100 -14.09 -1.13 129.95
C MET A 100 -14.15 -2.09 128.77
N HIS A 101 -14.67 -3.31 128.98
CA HIS A 101 -14.82 -4.29 127.90
C HIS A 101 -15.77 -3.80 126.80
N LEU A 102 -16.92 -3.25 127.19
CA LEU A 102 -17.91 -2.71 126.25
C LEU A 102 -17.39 -1.48 125.52
N ALA A 103 -16.66 -0.59 126.20
CA ALA A 103 -16.04 0.58 125.58
C ALA A 103 -14.97 0.15 124.56
N TYR A 104 -14.14 -0.84 124.88
CA TYR A 104 -13.16 -1.37 123.93
C TYR A 104 -13.83 -2.04 122.73
N ASN A 105 -14.91 -2.81 122.96
CA ASN A 105 -15.70 -3.38 121.88
C ASN A 105 -16.25 -2.27 120.97
N ALA A 106 -16.83 -1.21 121.54
CA ALA A 106 -17.32 -0.05 120.79
C ALA A 106 -16.22 0.61 119.95
N LEU A 107 -15.03 0.81 120.52
CA LEU A 107 -13.87 1.35 119.82
C LEU A 107 -13.48 0.48 118.61
N THR A 108 -13.36 -0.84 118.82
CA THR A 108 -12.97 -1.77 117.76
C THR A 108 -14.01 -1.85 116.65
N GLN A 109 -15.30 -1.92 116.99
CA GLN A 109 -16.38 -1.96 116.02
C GLN A 109 -16.47 -0.66 115.21
N ALA A 110 -16.25 0.49 115.85
CA ALA A 110 -16.22 1.78 115.16
C ALA A 110 -15.07 1.86 114.14
N GLN A 111 -13.87 1.40 114.52
CA GLN A 111 -12.72 1.35 113.62
C GLN A 111 -12.93 0.38 112.44
N ILE A 112 -13.58 -0.77 112.68
CA ILE A 112 -13.95 -1.70 111.61
C ILE A 112 -14.98 -1.05 110.68
N ALA A 113 -15.99 -0.37 111.23
CA ALA A 113 -17.02 0.31 110.45
C ALA A 113 -16.44 1.43 109.56
N GLU A 114 -15.51 2.24 110.10
CA GLU A 114 -14.77 3.25 109.34
C GLU A 114 -14.00 2.61 108.17
N GLN A 115 -13.23 1.57 108.45
CA GLN A 115 -12.40 0.90 107.45
C GLN A 115 -13.25 0.23 106.36
N GLU A 116 -14.35 -0.43 106.73
CA GLU A 116 -15.30 -1.04 105.81
C GLU A 116 -15.96 0.00 104.90
N ALA A 117 -16.37 1.14 105.48
CA ALA A 117 -16.96 2.24 104.74
C ALA A 117 -15.98 2.84 103.72
N MET A 118 -14.73 3.07 104.13
CA MET A 118 -13.67 3.52 103.24
C MET A 118 -13.44 2.55 102.08
N TYR A 119 -13.35 1.24 102.34
CA TYR A 119 -13.15 0.24 101.29
C TYR A 119 -14.34 0.15 100.32
N LYS A 120 -15.57 0.17 100.82
CA LYS A 120 -16.76 0.17 99.97
C LYS A 120 -16.88 1.44 99.14
N SER A 121 -16.53 2.60 99.70
CA SER A 121 -16.48 3.88 98.97
C SER A 121 -15.46 3.82 97.82
N GLN A 122 -14.25 3.34 98.09
CA GLN A 122 -13.22 3.12 97.06
C GLN A 122 -13.68 2.11 95.99
N GLY A 123 -14.29 1.01 96.40
CA GLY A 123 -14.86 0.00 95.50
C GLY A 123 -15.94 0.58 94.58
N ASN A 124 -16.86 1.39 95.12
CA ASN A 124 -17.90 2.08 94.36
C ASN A 124 -17.31 3.07 93.34
N GLY A 125 -16.29 3.84 93.75
CA GLY A 125 -15.57 4.76 92.85
C GLY A 125 -14.89 4.02 91.69
N LEU A 126 -14.21 2.91 91.97
CA LEU A 126 -13.60 2.07 90.93
C LEU A 126 -14.64 1.45 90.01
N ASN A 127 -15.77 0.99 90.54
CA ASN A 127 -16.85 0.41 89.75
C ASN A 127 -17.49 1.44 88.79
N ALA A 128 -17.66 2.69 89.24
CA ALA A 128 -18.13 3.78 88.38
C ALA A 128 -17.15 4.06 87.22
N ILE A 129 -15.84 4.05 87.50
CA ILE A 129 -14.80 4.20 86.47
C ILE A 129 -14.83 3.03 85.48
N ILE A 130 -14.99 1.80 85.96
CA ILE A 130 -15.08 0.60 85.11
C ILE A 130 -16.29 0.72 84.18
N LYS A 131 -17.48 0.99 84.71
CA LYS A 131 -18.69 1.17 83.90
C LYS A 131 -18.54 2.26 82.84
N HIS A 132 -17.92 3.39 83.20
CA HIS A 132 -17.66 4.45 82.23
C HIS A 132 -16.71 4.01 81.12
N LYS A 133 -15.65 3.26 81.46
CA LYS A 133 -14.71 2.72 80.46
C LYS A 133 -15.35 1.64 79.59
N GLU A 134 -16.19 0.78 80.14
CA GLU A 134 -16.95 -0.22 79.38
C GLU A 134 -17.86 0.45 78.34
N ALA A 135 -18.61 1.47 78.74
CA ALA A 135 -19.44 2.25 77.81
C ALA A 135 -18.59 2.89 76.69
N LYS A 136 -17.40 3.41 77.02
CA LYS A 136 -16.47 3.97 76.03
C LYS A 136 -15.91 2.91 75.07
N ILE A 137 -15.62 1.70 75.56
CA ILE A 137 -15.17 0.59 74.73
C ILE A 137 -16.25 0.22 73.71
N VAL A 138 -17.50 0.06 74.16
CA VAL A 138 -18.63 -0.26 73.27
C VAL A 138 -18.85 0.82 72.20
N ALA A 139 -18.73 2.10 72.56
CA ALA A 139 -18.80 3.20 71.61
C ALA A 139 -17.67 3.10 70.56
N LEU A 140 -16.43 2.87 71.00
CA LEU A 140 -15.28 2.70 70.10
C LEU A 140 -15.41 1.48 69.19
N GLU A 141 -15.95 0.37 69.67
CA GLU A 141 -16.21 -0.83 68.86
C GLU A 141 -17.26 -0.54 67.77
N THR A 142 -18.27 0.26 68.09
CA THR A 142 -19.30 0.69 67.13
C THR A 142 -18.72 1.61 66.05
N ASP A 143 -17.88 2.56 66.45
CA ASP A 143 -17.18 3.47 65.54
C ASP A 143 -16.23 2.70 64.62
N LEU A 144 -15.48 1.73 65.16
CA LEU A 144 -14.61 0.85 64.39
C LEU A 144 -15.40 0.02 63.38
N GLY A 145 -16.52 -0.59 63.78
CA GLY A 145 -17.37 -1.35 62.86
C GLY A 145 -17.93 -0.50 61.73
N SER A 146 -18.27 0.76 62.01
CA SER A 146 -18.74 1.71 60.99
C SER A 146 -17.62 2.12 60.03
N ALA A 147 -16.40 2.36 60.55
CA ALA A 147 -15.23 2.66 59.75
C ALA A 147 -14.82 1.49 58.85
N ASP A 148 -14.86 0.26 59.36
CA ASP A 148 -14.56 -0.94 58.58
C ASP A 148 -15.55 -1.12 57.43
N LYS A 149 -16.84 -0.88 57.67
CA LYS A 149 -17.85 -0.94 56.62
C LYS A 149 -17.61 0.11 55.53
N ALA A 150 -17.33 1.35 55.91
CA ALA A 150 -17.01 2.43 54.96
C ALA A 150 -15.73 2.11 54.15
N LEU A 151 -14.75 1.46 54.78
CA LEU A 151 -13.52 1.05 54.13
C LEU A 151 -13.77 -0.09 53.11
N GLU A 152 -14.63 -1.05 53.41
CA GLU A 152 -15.04 -2.09 52.46
C GLU A 152 -15.87 -1.54 51.29
N GLU A 153 -16.76 -0.58 51.53
CA GLU A 153 -17.48 0.14 50.47
C GLU A 153 -16.49 0.88 49.55
N SER A 154 -15.55 1.64 50.12
CA SER A 154 -14.51 2.34 49.35
C SER A 154 -13.61 1.38 48.56
N ARG A 155 -13.24 0.22 49.14
CA ARG A 155 -12.49 -0.83 48.41
C ARG A 155 -13.26 -1.38 47.22
N THR A 156 -14.57 -1.51 47.34
CA THR A 156 -15.44 -1.97 46.26
C THR A 156 -15.52 -0.93 45.15
N ASP A 157 -15.71 0.34 45.50
CA ASP A 157 -15.72 1.46 44.54
C ASP A 157 -14.39 1.56 43.78
N VAL A 158 -13.26 1.44 44.48
CA VAL A 158 -11.92 1.44 43.86
C VAL A 158 -11.77 0.30 42.85
N LYS A 159 -12.23 -0.91 43.19
CA LYS A 159 -12.20 -2.04 42.25
C LYS A 159 -13.08 -1.78 41.03
N GLN A 160 -14.26 -1.18 41.22
CA GLN A 160 -15.14 -0.84 40.11
C GLN A 160 -14.54 0.23 39.19
N LEU A 161 -13.94 1.26 39.77
CA LEU A 161 -13.23 2.30 39.01
C LEU A 161 -12.04 1.73 38.24
N ASP A 162 -11.28 0.80 38.83
CA ASP A 162 -10.16 0.16 38.13
C ASP A 162 -10.62 -0.70 36.95
N MET A 163 -11.74 -1.42 37.09
CA MET A 163 -12.37 -2.13 35.97
C MET A 163 -12.85 -1.17 34.87
N GLN A 164 -13.50 -0.06 35.23
CA GLN A 164 -13.94 0.96 34.27
C GLN A 164 -12.76 1.60 33.54
N LYS A 165 -11.68 1.91 34.27
CA LYS A 165 -10.44 2.41 33.68
C LYS A 165 -9.85 1.41 32.68
N GLY A 166 -9.82 0.13 33.03
CA GLY A 166 -9.36 -0.94 32.13
C GLY A 166 -10.19 -1.04 30.85
N GLN A 167 -11.52 -0.96 30.97
CA GLN A 167 -12.44 -0.96 29.81
C GLN A 167 -12.24 0.27 28.93
N LEU A 168 -12.12 1.46 29.53
CA LEU A 168 -11.91 2.70 28.80
C LEU A 168 -10.56 2.69 28.06
N GLN A 169 -9.51 2.16 28.70
CA GLN A 169 -8.21 2.01 28.05
C GLN A 169 -8.30 1.08 26.84
N ALA A 170 -8.99 -0.06 26.97
CA ALA A 170 -9.18 -1.00 25.86
C ALA A 170 -9.98 -0.38 24.71
N ASP A 171 -11.02 0.42 24.99
CA ASP A 171 -11.78 1.15 23.97
C ASP A 171 -10.92 2.21 23.26
N ILE A 172 -10.11 2.97 24.01
CA ILE A 172 -9.16 3.93 23.44
C ILE A 172 -8.15 3.23 22.51
N ASP A 173 -7.56 2.12 22.97
CA ASP A 173 -6.57 1.37 22.18
C ASP A 173 -7.21 0.80 20.90
N GLN A 174 -8.43 0.29 20.99
CA GLN A 174 -9.20 -0.17 19.82
C GLN A 174 -9.49 0.98 18.86
N LYS A 175 -9.97 2.13 19.36
CA LYS A 175 -10.28 3.30 18.52
C LYS A 175 -9.05 3.87 17.86
N LEU A 176 -7.91 3.87 18.55
CA LEU A 176 -6.62 4.27 17.99
C LEU A 176 -6.21 3.34 16.85
N GLN A 177 -6.34 2.02 17.05
CA GLN A 177 -6.03 1.03 16.01
C GLN A 177 -6.95 1.17 14.78
N GLU A 178 -8.26 1.39 14.99
CA GLU A 178 -9.23 1.68 13.91
C GLU A 178 -8.83 2.94 13.13
N ALA A 179 -8.47 4.03 13.84
CA ALA A 179 -8.05 5.28 13.24
C ALA A 179 -6.74 5.15 12.45
N GLU A 180 -5.76 4.41 12.97
CA GLU A 180 -4.51 4.12 12.26
C GLU A 180 -4.74 3.29 10.99
N GLN A 181 -5.62 2.29 11.04
CA GLN A 181 -5.97 1.50 9.87
C GLN A 181 -6.67 2.36 8.80
N ALA A 182 -7.59 3.23 9.22
CA ALA A 182 -8.23 4.18 8.32
C ALA A 182 -7.22 5.15 7.70
N HIS A 183 -6.28 5.68 8.49
CA HIS A 183 -5.23 6.55 8.01
C HIS A 183 -4.32 5.86 6.99
N ARG A 184 -3.92 4.60 7.24
CA ARG A 184 -3.15 3.79 6.28
C ARG A 184 -3.89 3.61 4.96
N LYS A 185 -5.19 3.33 4.98
CA LYS A 185 -6.02 3.23 3.77
C LYS A 185 -6.08 4.54 3.00
N ILE A 186 -6.36 5.65 3.69
CA ILE A 186 -6.38 6.99 3.07
C ILE A 186 -5.04 7.31 2.42
N PHE A 187 -3.93 6.98 3.07
CA PHE A 187 -2.59 7.22 2.51
C PHE A 187 -2.32 6.37 1.25
N GLN A 188 -2.75 5.10 1.25
CA GLN A 188 -2.66 4.24 0.07
C GLN A 188 -3.52 4.77 -1.08
N ASP A 189 -4.76 5.17 -0.81
CA ASP A 189 -5.68 5.74 -1.79
C ASP A 189 -5.14 7.06 -2.35
N TYR A 190 -4.60 7.93 -1.50
CA TYR A 190 -3.94 9.17 -1.92
C TYR A 190 -2.78 8.90 -2.89
N ASN A 191 -1.91 7.94 -2.57
CA ASN A 191 -0.80 7.58 -3.45
C ASN A 191 -1.27 6.99 -4.78
N ARG A 192 -2.33 6.17 -4.76
CA ARG A 192 -2.95 5.64 -5.97
C ARG A 192 -3.49 6.77 -6.85
N VAL A 193 -4.28 7.68 -6.27
CA VAL A 193 -4.82 8.86 -6.98
C VAL A 193 -3.71 9.75 -7.53
N LYS A 194 -2.61 9.92 -6.77
CA LYS A 194 -1.44 10.68 -7.22
C LYS A 194 -0.79 10.04 -8.46
N THR A 195 -0.61 8.72 -8.46
CA THR A 195 -0.09 7.97 -9.61
C THR A 195 -1.05 8.07 -10.80
N ASP A 196 -2.34 7.81 -10.60
CA ASP A 196 -3.37 7.88 -11.65
C ASP A 196 -3.41 9.28 -12.30
N ARG A 197 -3.26 10.34 -11.48
CA ARG A 197 -3.14 11.72 -11.97
C ARG A 197 -1.88 11.91 -12.82
N GLY A 198 -0.75 11.33 -12.43
CA GLY A 198 0.49 11.36 -13.20
C GLY A 198 0.33 10.69 -14.57
N ASP A 199 -0.29 9.50 -14.60
CA ASP A 199 -0.56 8.76 -15.82
C ASP A 199 -1.53 9.50 -16.76
N LEU A 200 -2.59 10.08 -16.20
CA LEU A 200 -3.54 10.91 -16.95
C LEU A 200 -2.86 12.16 -17.54
N GLN A 201 -1.97 12.82 -16.79
CA GLN A 201 -1.21 13.95 -17.30
C GLN A 201 -0.27 13.54 -18.45
N SER A 202 0.38 12.38 -18.33
CA SER A 202 1.22 11.83 -19.38
C SER A 202 0.42 11.54 -20.65
N LYS A 203 -0.74 10.88 -20.51
CA LYS A 203 -1.67 10.62 -21.63
C LYS A 203 -2.17 11.92 -22.27
N LEU A 204 -2.48 12.94 -21.47
CA LEU A 204 -2.89 14.25 -21.98
C LEU A 204 -1.78 14.88 -22.81
N ASN A 205 -0.54 14.87 -22.32
CA ASN A 205 0.62 15.42 -23.03
C ASN A 205 0.89 14.66 -24.35
N MET A 206 0.79 13.33 -24.34
CA MET A 206 0.88 12.51 -25.55
C MET A 206 -0.21 12.86 -26.56
N THR A 207 -1.46 12.99 -26.10
CA THR A 207 -2.61 13.32 -26.96
C THR A 207 -2.47 14.71 -27.55
N GLN A 208 -2.01 15.70 -26.78
CA GLN A 208 -1.73 17.05 -27.29
C GLN A 208 -0.61 17.04 -28.34
N THR A 209 0.42 16.23 -28.14
CA THR A 209 1.51 16.08 -29.13
C THR A 209 1.00 15.45 -30.42
N ALA A 210 0.21 14.38 -30.31
CA ALA A 210 -0.41 13.72 -31.46
C ALA A 210 -1.36 14.67 -32.22
N LEU A 211 -2.13 15.49 -31.51
CA LEU A 211 -3.00 16.49 -32.11
C LEU A 211 -2.20 17.53 -32.90
N ARG A 212 -1.11 18.07 -32.33
CA ARG A 212 -0.22 19.01 -33.06
C ARG A 212 0.38 18.38 -34.31
N GLN A 213 0.81 17.12 -34.24
CA GLN A 213 1.33 16.39 -35.40
C GLN A 213 0.25 16.14 -36.46
N ALA A 214 -0.99 15.89 -36.04
CA ALA A 214 -2.11 15.75 -36.97
C ALA A 214 -2.43 17.08 -37.65
N GLN A 215 -2.44 18.19 -36.90
CA GLN A 215 -2.64 19.55 -37.44
C GLN A 215 -1.57 19.90 -38.48
N SER A 216 -0.29 19.67 -38.16
CA SER A 216 0.80 19.91 -39.11
C SER A 216 0.68 19.07 -40.39
N ARG A 217 0.21 17.82 -40.30
CA ARG A 217 -0.07 16.99 -41.49
C ARG A 217 -1.22 17.52 -42.32
N VAL A 218 -2.26 18.06 -41.69
CA VAL A 218 -3.37 18.71 -42.41
C VAL A 218 -2.86 19.93 -43.17
N GLU A 219 -2.08 20.79 -42.53
CA GLU A 219 -1.46 21.97 -43.18
C GLU A 219 -0.57 21.55 -44.36
N GLU A 220 0.23 20.50 -44.20
CA GLU A 220 1.07 19.96 -45.28
C GLU A 220 0.21 19.45 -46.45
N HIS A 221 -0.88 18.73 -46.18
CA HIS A 221 -1.80 18.26 -47.21
C HIS A 221 -2.55 19.42 -47.90
N GLU A 222 -2.92 20.47 -47.18
CA GLU A 222 -3.51 21.67 -47.78
C GLU A 222 -2.52 22.33 -48.76
N HIS A 223 -1.25 22.46 -48.39
CA HIS A 223 -0.21 22.97 -49.29
C HIS A 223 -0.02 22.09 -50.53
N GLN A 224 -0.04 20.76 -50.36
CA GLN A 224 0.04 19.81 -51.49
C GLN A 224 -1.18 19.94 -52.43
N ILE A 225 -2.39 20.09 -51.87
CA ILE A 225 -3.61 20.30 -52.66
C ILE A 225 -3.51 21.60 -53.46
N ASP A 226 -3.04 22.69 -52.87
CA ASP A 226 -2.89 23.97 -53.55
C ASP A 226 -1.79 23.94 -54.63
N GLN A 227 -0.73 23.15 -54.43
CA GLN A 227 0.25 22.89 -55.47
C GLN A 227 -0.37 22.12 -56.64
N LEU A 228 -1.07 21.01 -56.36
CA LEU A 228 -1.73 20.20 -57.39
C LEU A 228 -2.79 21.00 -58.17
N ARG A 229 -3.51 21.92 -57.51
CA ARG A 229 -4.45 22.84 -58.17
C ARG A 229 -3.75 23.77 -59.17
N ARG A 230 -2.57 24.30 -58.81
CA ARG A 230 -1.77 25.13 -59.72
C ARG A 230 -1.25 24.31 -60.90
N GLU A 231 -0.69 23.14 -60.64
CA GLU A 231 -0.22 22.22 -61.70
C GLU A 231 -1.35 21.81 -62.66
N LEU A 232 -2.56 21.56 -62.13
CA LEU A 232 -3.74 21.27 -62.95
C LEU A 232 -4.13 22.47 -63.82
N ALA A 233 -4.11 23.69 -63.29
CA ALA A 233 -4.41 24.90 -64.06
C ALA A 233 -3.38 25.13 -65.17
N ASP A 234 -2.10 24.92 -64.88
CA ASP A 234 -1.02 25.05 -65.87
C ASP A 234 -1.14 23.99 -66.97
N ALA A 235 -1.44 22.73 -66.59
CA ALA A 235 -1.68 21.66 -67.54
C ALA A 235 -2.90 21.93 -68.45
N GLN A 236 -3.99 22.47 -67.88
CA GLN A 236 -5.16 22.89 -68.64
C GLN A 236 -4.82 24.00 -69.64
N SER A 237 -4.09 25.03 -69.20
CA SER A 237 -3.61 26.12 -70.06
C SER A 237 -2.72 25.61 -71.20
N SER A 238 -1.79 24.71 -70.89
CA SER A 238 -0.90 24.08 -71.87
C SER A 238 -1.69 23.23 -72.89
N ALA A 239 -2.67 22.45 -72.44
CA ALA A 239 -3.54 21.68 -73.32
C ALA A 239 -4.38 22.58 -74.26
N GLU A 240 -4.89 23.71 -73.75
CA GLU A 240 -5.61 24.71 -74.55
C GLU A 240 -4.70 25.31 -75.63
N GLN A 241 -3.45 25.66 -75.28
CA GLN A 241 -2.45 26.14 -76.23
C GLN A 241 -2.10 25.08 -77.28
N ALA A 242 -1.91 23.82 -76.87
CA ALA A 242 -1.63 22.71 -77.78
C ALA A 242 -2.79 22.48 -78.76
N ARG A 243 -4.05 22.56 -78.30
CA ARG A 243 -5.23 22.50 -79.19
C ARG A 243 -5.25 23.63 -80.20
N LYS A 244 -4.95 24.86 -79.79
CA LYS A 244 -4.84 26.01 -80.72
C LYS A 244 -3.71 25.81 -81.73
N ALA A 245 -2.56 25.31 -81.29
CA ALA A 245 -1.43 25.00 -82.17
C ALA A 245 -1.78 23.89 -83.16
N GLU A 246 -2.46 22.83 -82.72
CA GLU A 246 -2.97 21.75 -83.58
C GLU A 246 -3.96 22.29 -84.62
N ALA A 247 -4.92 23.12 -84.21
CA ALA A 247 -5.88 23.73 -85.12
C ALA A 247 -5.17 24.59 -86.19
N ASN A 248 -4.18 25.40 -85.78
CA ASN A 248 -3.36 26.18 -86.72
C ASN A 248 -2.55 25.29 -87.67
N ALA A 249 -1.94 24.22 -87.15
CA ALA A 249 -1.19 23.26 -87.94
C ALA A 249 -2.10 22.51 -88.94
N ARG A 250 -3.32 22.14 -88.55
CA ARG A 250 -4.32 21.57 -89.46
C ARG A 250 -4.69 22.54 -90.58
N THR A 251 -4.92 23.81 -90.26
CA THR A 251 -5.20 24.84 -91.27
C THR A 251 -4.03 25.02 -92.24
N GLN A 252 -2.79 25.08 -91.73
CA GLN A 252 -1.59 25.15 -92.57
C GLN A 252 -1.39 23.88 -93.42
N ALA A 253 -1.64 22.70 -92.85
CA ALA A 253 -1.55 21.43 -93.56
C ALA A 253 -2.62 21.34 -94.66
N ALA A 254 -3.84 21.81 -94.43
CA ALA A 254 -4.88 21.90 -95.43
C ALA A 254 -4.51 22.86 -96.57
N ALA A 255 -3.93 24.03 -96.25
CA ALA A 255 -3.42 24.96 -97.25
C ALA A 255 -2.28 24.35 -98.08
N ARG A 256 -1.31 23.70 -97.44
CA ARG A 256 -0.23 22.96 -98.13
C ARG A 256 -0.77 21.78 -98.93
N ALA A 257 -1.79 21.07 -98.46
CA ALA A 257 -2.43 19.99 -99.20
C ALA A 257 -3.16 20.51 -100.45
N GLN A 258 -3.76 21.71 -100.40
CA GLN A 258 -4.29 22.38 -101.59
C GLN A 258 -3.16 22.78 -102.56
N ASP A 259 -2.04 23.32 -102.06
CA ASP A 259 -0.87 23.61 -102.90
C ASP A 259 -0.27 22.35 -103.52
N TYR A 260 -0.12 21.27 -102.74
CA TYR A 260 0.32 19.98 -103.24
C TYR A 260 -0.69 19.35 -104.20
N SER A 261 -1.99 19.53 -104.00
CA SER A 261 -3.01 19.05 -104.96
C SER A 261 -2.87 19.78 -106.29
N LYS A 262 -2.67 21.10 -106.28
CA LYS A 262 -2.37 21.88 -107.50
C LYS A 262 -1.03 21.44 -108.13
N HIS A 263 -0.04 21.13 -107.31
CA HIS A 263 1.27 20.66 -107.78
C HIS A 263 1.23 19.21 -108.29
N ILE A 264 0.34 18.37 -107.76
CA ILE A 264 0.07 17.00 -108.23
C ILE A 264 -0.70 17.06 -109.55
N GLU A 265 -1.68 17.96 -109.71
CA GLU A 265 -2.30 18.21 -111.02
C GLU A 265 -1.28 18.67 -112.08
N GLN A 266 -0.27 19.45 -111.67
CA GLN A 266 0.86 19.83 -112.53
C GLN A 266 1.83 18.66 -112.78
N LEU A 267 2.04 17.77 -111.81
CA LEU A 267 2.92 16.61 -111.92
C LEU A 267 2.27 15.41 -112.63
N ASP A 268 0.94 15.28 -112.66
CA ASP A 268 0.21 14.27 -113.44
C ASP A 268 0.34 14.50 -114.96
N GLN A 269 0.76 15.72 -115.35
CA GLN A 269 1.23 16.04 -116.71
C GLN A 269 2.68 15.61 -116.99
N SER A 270 3.42 15.10 -115.99
CA SER A 270 4.81 14.66 -116.13
C SER A 270 5.02 13.24 -115.58
N ASN A 271 5.45 12.34 -116.44
CA ASN A 271 5.45 10.88 -116.27
C ASN A 271 6.51 10.33 -115.29
N VAL A 272 6.69 10.90 -114.08
CA VAL A 272 7.87 10.63 -113.22
C VAL A 272 7.59 9.84 -111.93
N ILE A 273 6.33 9.67 -111.51
CA ILE A 273 6.02 9.09 -110.18
C ILE A 273 5.50 7.63 -110.28
N LYS A 274 6.30 6.74 -110.84
CA LYS A 274 6.08 5.28 -110.68
C LYS A 274 7.23 4.55 -109.99
N ASP A 275 8.47 5.04 -110.08
CA ASP A 275 9.65 4.30 -109.58
C ASP A 275 10.00 4.57 -108.11
N THR A 276 9.70 5.77 -107.58
CA THR A 276 10.06 6.15 -106.20
C THR A 276 9.14 5.52 -105.14
N LEU A 277 7.88 5.27 -105.48
CA LEU A 277 6.89 4.69 -104.55
C LEU A 277 7.12 3.19 -104.33
N ALA A 278 7.60 2.47 -105.36
CA ALA A 278 7.94 1.05 -105.26
C ALA A 278 9.11 0.81 -104.29
N ARG A 279 10.15 1.67 -104.35
CA ARG A 279 11.36 1.52 -103.51
C ARG A 279 11.08 1.72 -102.01
N LYS A 280 10.24 2.70 -101.65
CA LYS A 280 9.88 2.97 -100.24
C LYS A 280 8.93 1.93 -99.63
N LYS A 281 8.06 1.32 -100.46
CA LYS A 281 7.16 0.24 -100.02
C LYS A 281 7.94 -1.03 -99.64
N GLN A 282 9.03 -1.30 -100.34
CA GLN A 282 9.89 -2.46 -100.11
C GLN A 282 10.76 -2.29 -98.84
N GLU A 283 11.29 -1.09 -98.58
CA GLU A 283 12.00 -0.76 -97.33
C GLU A 283 11.11 -0.94 -96.08
N ALA A 284 9.84 -0.52 -96.16
CA ALA A 284 8.88 -0.66 -95.05
C ALA A 284 8.47 -2.13 -94.80
N GLN A 285 8.38 -2.95 -95.86
CA GLN A 285 8.06 -4.37 -95.75
C GLN A 285 9.20 -5.19 -95.13
N VAL A 286 10.46 -4.87 -95.46
CA VAL A 286 11.65 -5.51 -94.86
C VAL A 286 11.76 -5.17 -93.36
N TYR A 287 11.46 -3.93 -92.97
CA TYR A 287 11.44 -3.49 -91.57
C TYR A 287 10.37 -4.21 -90.73
N VAL A 288 9.16 -4.41 -91.28
CA VAL A 288 8.07 -5.14 -90.59
C VAL A 288 8.36 -6.66 -90.50
N GLN A 289 9.01 -7.25 -91.50
CA GLN A 289 9.39 -8.68 -91.47
C GLN A 289 10.54 -8.98 -90.48
N GLN A 290 11.49 -8.06 -90.30
CA GLN A 290 12.53 -8.18 -89.26
C GLN A 290 11.93 -8.13 -87.85
N ARG A 291 10.91 -7.29 -87.61
CA ARG A 291 10.22 -7.20 -86.31
C ARG A 291 9.43 -8.47 -85.95
N ARG A 292 8.85 -9.16 -86.94
CA ARG A 292 8.07 -10.40 -86.74
C ARG A 292 8.93 -11.64 -86.45
N ARG A 293 10.23 -11.66 -86.81
CA ARG A 293 11.11 -12.82 -86.57
C ARG A 293 11.62 -12.94 -85.12
N ASN A 294 11.58 -11.86 -84.33
CA ASN A 294 12.26 -11.80 -83.03
C ASN A 294 11.32 -11.64 -81.81
N GLN A 295 10.00 -11.51 -82.02
CA GLN A 295 9.02 -11.53 -80.93
C GLN A 295 8.50 -12.95 -80.69
N PRO A 296 8.50 -13.46 -79.45
CA PRO A 296 7.88 -14.74 -79.15
C PRO A 296 6.38 -14.61 -79.40
N VAL A 297 5.86 -15.47 -80.27
CA VAL A 297 4.42 -15.58 -80.48
C VAL A 297 3.85 -16.25 -79.23
N ARG A 298 3.18 -15.47 -78.37
CA ARG A 298 2.42 -16.05 -77.25
C ARG A 298 1.30 -16.91 -77.82
N THR A 299 1.25 -18.17 -77.42
CA THR A 299 0.20 -19.09 -77.87
C THR A 299 -1.05 -19.03 -77.00
N ASN A 300 -0.94 -18.41 -75.82
CA ASN A 300 -1.94 -18.35 -74.75
C ASN A 300 -2.47 -19.74 -74.36
N ARG A 301 -1.64 -20.77 -74.51
CA ARG A 301 -1.95 -22.18 -74.21
C ARG A 301 -0.70 -22.82 -73.62
N THR A 302 -0.85 -23.61 -72.55
CA THR A 302 0.28 -24.32 -71.92
C THR A 302 0.08 -25.83 -71.97
N SER A 303 1.18 -26.57 -72.14
CA SER A 303 1.23 -28.04 -72.00
C SER A 303 1.68 -28.49 -70.61
N LEU A 304 1.98 -27.55 -69.70
CA LEU A 304 2.46 -27.85 -68.36
C LEU A 304 1.31 -28.28 -67.44
N THR A 305 1.61 -29.23 -66.55
CA THR A 305 0.72 -29.59 -65.43
C THR A 305 0.76 -28.52 -64.33
N ASN A 306 -0.23 -28.51 -63.44
CA ASN A 306 -0.25 -27.58 -62.30
C ASN A 306 0.99 -27.71 -61.40
N ASP A 307 1.50 -28.92 -61.18
CA ASP A 307 2.70 -29.16 -60.37
C ASP A 307 3.97 -28.61 -61.03
N GLN A 308 4.06 -28.73 -62.36
CA GLN A 308 5.13 -28.13 -63.14
C GLN A 308 5.05 -26.60 -63.12
N ILE A 309 3.85 -26.03 -63.23
CA ILE A 309 3.63 -24.58 -63.10
C ILE A 309 4.02 -24.08 -61.71
N ALA A 310 3.64 -24.80 -60.65
CA ALA A 310 4.02 -24.47 -59.28
C ALA A 310 5.54 -24.55 -59.07
N SER A 311 6.20 -25.57 -59.63
CA SER A 311 7.65 -25.75 -59.57
C SER A 311 8.40 -24.62 -60.30
N GLY A 312 7.96 -24.26 -61.51
CA GLY A 312 8.53 -23.12 -62.24
C GLY A 312 8.30 -21.79 -61.52
N ARG A 313 7.13 -21.60 -60.91
CA ARG A 313 6.82 -20.40 -60.08
C ARG A 313 7.73 -20.32 -58.85
N ALA A 314 8.03 -21.44 -58.19
CA ALA A 314 8.94 -21.46 -57.05
C ALA A 314 10.34 -20.94 -57.44
N VAL A 315 10.85 -21.32 -58.62
CA VAL A 315 12.13 -20.79 -59.14
C VAL A 315 12.07 -19.29 -59.39
N ILE A 316 10.95 -18.77 -59.91
CA ILE A 316 10.78 -17.32 -60.12
C ILE A 316 10.71 -16.58 -58.77
N ASN A 317 9.99 -17.13 -57.78
CA ASN A 317 9.90 -16.55 -56.45
C ASN A 317 11.27 -16.48 -55.77
N ASP A 318 12.06 -17.55 -55.83
CA ASP A 318 13.44 -17.54 -55.33
C ASP A 318 14.31 -16.51 -56.07
N TRP A 319 14.13 -16.39 -57.37
CA TRP A 319 14.87 -15.46 -58.22
C TRP A 319 14.59 -14.00 -57.85
N VAL A 320 13.32 -13.63 -57.61
CA VAL A 320 12.96 -12.26 -57.19
C VAL A 320 13.35 -11.99 -55.74
N LEU A 321 13.23 -12.98 -54.85
CA LEU A 321 13.68 -12.84 -53.45
C LEU A 321 15.20 -12.62 -53.38
N ALA A 322 15.97 -13.34 -54.19
CA ALA A 322 17.42 -13.13 -54.30
C ALA A 322 17.75 -11.73 -54.86
N TRP A 323 16.94 -11.20 -55.78
CA TRP A 323 17.06 -9.83 -56.28
C TRP A 323 16.80 -8.79 -55.17
N ALA A 324 15.68 -8.93 -54.45
CA ALA A 324 15.30 -8.03 -53.36
C ALA A 324 16.32 -8.03 -52.20
N ALA A 325 16.90 -9.20 -51.90
CA ALA A 325 17.98 -9.34 -50.91
C ALA A 325 19.34 -8.84 -51.39
N LYS A 326 19.44 -8.29 -52.62
CA LYS A 326 20.68 -7.89 -53.29
C LYS A 326 21.72 -9.03 -53.39
N ASN A 327 21.28 -10.29 -53.32
CA ASN A 327 22.14 -11.47 -53.44
C ASN A 327 22.28 -11.88 -54.91
N ILE A 328 23.17 -11.17 -55.61
CA ILE A 328 23.37 -11.37 -57.06
C ILE A 328 23.86 -12.78 -57.41
N HIS A 329 24.63 -13.44 -56.52
CA HIS A 329 25.11 -14.80 -56.74
C HIS A 329 23.95 -15.81 -56.78
N GLN A 330 23.04 -15.73 -55.80
CA GLN A 330 21.86 -16.59 -55.77
C GLN A 330 20.90 -16.26 -56.92
N HIS A 331 20.72 -14.99 -57.27
CA HIS A 331 19.89 -14.57 -58.41
C HIS A 331 20.40 -15.17 -59.73
N LEU A 332 21.70 -15.07 -59.99
CA LEU A 332 22.33 -15.58 -61.21
C LEU A 332 22.35 -17.12 -61.30
N SER A 333 22.28 -17.83 -60.16
CA SER A 333 22.24 -19.31 -60.12
C SER A 333 20.99 -19.92 -60.76
N LYS A 334 19.92 -19.12 -60.91
CA LYS A 334 18.64 -19.54 -61.49
C LYS A 334 18.63 -19.51 -63.02
N TYR A 335 19.66 -18.94 -63.65
CA TYR A 335 19.77 -18.87 -65.10
C TYR A 335 20.49 -20.08 -65.70
N THR A 336 20.12 -20.44 -66.93
CA THR A 336 20.88 -21.36 -67.77
C THR A 336 22.20 -20.72 -68.26
N GLN A 337 23.14 -21.53 -68.73
CA GLN A 337 24.38 -21.04 -69.33
C GLN A 337 24.16 -20.33 -70.68
N GLU A 338 23.09 -20.68 -71.39
CA GLU A 338 22.74 -20.17 -72.72
C GLU A 338 21.63 -19.12 -72.67
N VAL A 339 21.42 -18.48 -71.51
CA VAL A 339 20.37 -17.46 -71.37
C VAL A 339 20.54 -16.35 -72.39
N THR A 340 19.44 -16.02 -73.07
CA THR A 340 19.36 -14.86 -73.95
C THR A 340 18.57 -13.73 -73.28
N LEU A 341 19.13 -12.52 -73.28
CA LEU A 341 18.44 -11.32 -72.84
C LEU A 341 18.22 -10.34 -74.00
N ASP A 342 16.98 -9.94 -74.22
CA ASP A 342 16.62 -8.86 -75.15
C ASP A 342 16.31 -7.58 -74.36
N GLN A 343 17.14 -6.55 -74.50
CA GLN A 343 16.98 -5.27 -73.83
C GLN A 343 16.54 -4.19 -74.83
N THR A 344 15.42 -3.54 -74.54
CA THR A 344 14.92 -2.39 -75.26
C THR A 344 14.93 -1.17 -74.34
N VAL A 345 15.67 -0.13 -74.71
CA VAL A 345 15.72 1.16 -74.00
C VAL A 345 14.96 2.20 -74.82
N ILE A 346 13.98 2.84 -74.19
CA ILE A 346 13.06 3.79 -74.83
C ILE A 346 13.26 5.16 -74.21
N ARG A 347 13.66 6.13 -75.05
CA ARG A 347 13.93 7.53 -74.68
C ARG A 347 13.16 8.44 -75.62
N SER A 348 12.13 9.15 -75.13
CA SER A 348 11.32 10.20 -75.78
C SER A 348 10.85 9.99 -77.24
N SER A 349 11.77 9.79 -78.18
CA SER A 349 11.53 9.57 -79.62
C SER A 349 12.32 8.40 -80.23
N ASN A 350 13.20 7.73 -79.47
CA ASN A 350 14.08 6.66 -79.93
C ASN A 350 13.90 5.38 -79.11
N GLU A 351 13.90 4.24 -79.80
CA GLU A 351 13.90 2.89 -79.23
C GLU A 351 15.21 2.20 -79.65
N GLU A 352 16.05 1.85 -78.67
CA GLU A 352 17.31 1.15 -78.89
C GLU A 352 17.18 -0.29 -78.38
N GLN A 353 17.25 -1.25 -79.30
CA GLN A 353 17.17 -2.68 -78.97
C GLN A 353 18.56 -3.32 -79.05
N THR A 354 18.93 -4.03 -78.00
CA THR A 354 20.21 -4.74 -77.87
C THR A 354 19.98 -6.17 -77.38
N TYR A 355 20.70 -7.11 -77.97
CA TYR A 355 20.70 -8.50 -77.54
C TYR A 355 21.96 -8.74 -76.70
N LEU A 356 21.76 -9.13 -75.44
CA LEU A 356 22.83 -9.32 -74.48
C LEU A 356 23.09 -10.82 -74.29
N ASN A 357 24.36 -11.22 -74.44
CA ASN A 357 24.82 -12.55 -74.06
C ASN A 357 24.95 -12.66 -72.53
N ARG A 358 25.21 -13.87 -72.00
CA ARG A 358 25.27 -14.11 -70.55
C ARG A 358 26.25 -13.21 -69.79
N LEU A 359 27.44 -12.94 -70.33
CA LEU A 359 28.41 -12.06 -69.66
C LEU A 359 27.91 -10.62 -69.60
N GLN A 360 27.40 -10.10 -70.72
CA GLN A 360 26.82 -8.76 -70.81
C GLN A 360 25.58 -8.61 -69.91
N MET A 361 24.75 -9.65 -69.84
CA MET A 361 23.60 -9.71 -68.94
C MET A 361 24.03 -9.62 -67.47
N VAL A 362 25.04 -10.40 -67.06
CA VAL A 362 25.56 -10.39 -65.69
C VAL A 362 26.07 -9.00 -65.31
N ASP A 363 26.84 -8.36 -66.19
CA ASP A 363 27.37 -7.00 -65.93
C ASP A 363 26.25 -5.96 -65.87
N ALA A 364 25.25 -6.07 -66.74
CA ALA A 364 24.07 -5.22 -66.69
C ALA A 364 23.26 -5.41 -65.39
N LEU A 365 23.05 -6.65 -64.96
CA LEU A 365 22.33 -6.98 -63.72
C LEU A 365 23.04 -6.45 -62.48
N LYS A 366 24.37 -6.55 -62.40
CA LYS A 366 25.17 -5.99 -61.29
C LYS A 366 24.96 -4.48 -61.16
N LYS A 367 25.00 -3.74 -62.28
CA LYS A 367 24.73 -2.29 -62.28
C LYS A 367 23.30 -1.97 -61.84
N MET A 368 22.35 -2.81 -62.25
CA MET A 368 20.93 -2.61 -61.90
C MET A 368 20.65 -2.94 -60.42
N VAL A 369 21.32 -3.92 -59.81
CA VAL A 369 21.06 -4.33 -58.40
C VAL A 369 21.57 -3.31 -57.38
N GLU A 370 22.60 -2.54 -57.74
CA GLU A 370 23.12 -1.44 -56.92
C GLU A 370 22.18 -0.22 -56.93
N THR A 371 21.24 -0.17 -57.88
CA THR A 371 20.27 0.92 -57.97
C THR A 371 19.00 0.59 -57.16
N GLU A 372 18.48 1.57 -56.43
CA GLU A 372 17.20 1.49 -55.73
C GLU A 372 16.00 1.45 -56.69
N TRP A 373 15.68 0.26 -57.17
CA TRP A 373 14.45 -0.04 -57.91
C TRP A 373 13.36 -0.51 -56.95
N GLN A 374 12.17 0.06 -57.09
CA GLN A 374 10.98 -0.37 -56.35
C GLN A 374 10.07 -1.19 -57.27
N GLU A 375 9.72 -2.42 -56.87
CA GLU A 375 8.69 -3.20 -57.57
C GLU A 375 7.34 -2.50 -57.47
N THR A 376 6.63 -2.39 -58.60
CA THR A 376 5.33 -1.71 -58.69
C THR A 376 4.19 -2.62 -59.11
N ASP A 377 4.48 -3.69 -59.85
CA ASP A 377 3.47 -4.61 -60.38
C ASP A 377 4.15 -5.92 -60.78
N SER A 378 3.45 -7.04 -60.57
CA SER A 378 3.91 -8.35 -61.01
C SER A 378 2.76 -9.22 -61.50
N LYS A 379 3.02 -9.95 -62.58
CA LYS A 379 2.06 -10.86 -63.22
C LYS A 379 2.73 -12.19 -63.55
N PHE A 380 2.01 -13.27 -63.31
CA PHE A 380 2.42 -14.63 -63.66
C PHE A 380 1.53 -15.21 -64.76
N ASP A 381 2.13 -16.01 -65.62
CA ASP A 381 1.46 -16.70 -66.72
C ASP A 381 2.16 -18.03 -67.05
N ALA A 382 1.53 -18.87 -67.85
CA ALA A 382 2.14 -20.08 -68.41
C ALA A 382 1.80 -20.18 -69.90
N ASP A 383 2.80 -20.38 -70.75
CA ASP A 383 2.63 -20.48 -72.21
C ASP A 383 3.60 -21.51 -72.77
N GLY A 384 3.09 -22.39 -73.63
CA GLY A 384 3.79 -23.60 -74.07
C GLY A 384 4.31 -24.41 -72.89
N GLU A 385 5.61 -24.70 -72.92
CA GLU A 385 6.36 -25.43 -71.88
C GLU A 385 7.08 -24.49 -70.90
N SER A 386 6.70 -23.22 -70.86
CA SER A 386 7.36 -22.20 -70.03
C SER A 386 6.41 -21.60 -69.00
N VAL A 387 6.95 -21.34 -67.81
CA VAL A 387 6.35 -20.45 -66.82
C VAL A 387 6.94 -19.07 -67.00
N ILE A 388 6.08 -18.06 -67.06
CA ILE A 388 6.44 -16.69 -67.39
C ILE A 388 6.08 -15.79 -66.21
N ALA A 389 6.97 -14.86 -65.89
CA ALA A 389 6.65 -13.76 -64.99
C ALA A 389 7.04 -12.42 -65.60
N VAL A 390 6.18 -11.43 -65.38
CA VAL A 390 6.41 -10.04 -65.77
C VAL A 390 6.48 -9.22 -64.49
N TYR A 391 7.62 -8.62 -64.22
CA TYR A 391 7.82 -7.69 -63.13
C TYR A 391 8.01 -6.28 -63.65
N ARG A 392 7.42 -5.31 -62.98
CA ARG A 392 7.64 -3.88 -63.25
C ARG A 392 8.30 -3.25 -62.05
N PHE A 393 9.35 -2.51 -62.33
CA PHE A 393 10.10 -1.72 -61.36
C PHE A 393 10.05 -0.25 -61.75
N SER A 394 10.10 0.62 -60.75
CA SER A 394 10.21 2.05 -60.95
C SER A 394 11.28 2.65 -60.04
N ARG A 395 11.89 3.74 -60.49
CA ARG A 395 12.75 4.60 -59.68
C ARG A 395 12.60 6.05 -60.13
N LEU A 396 13.06 7.00 -59.31
CA LEU A 396 13.16 8.40 -59.75
C LEU A 396 14.25 8.51 -60.83
N SER A 397 13.96 9.21 -61.92
CA SER A 397 14.92 9.39 -63.02
C SER A 397 16.02 10.37 -62.60
N ARG A 398 17.29 10.01 -62.85
CA ARG A 398 18.45 10.87 -62.53
C ARG A 398 18.49 12.16 -63.35
N SER A 399 17.81 12.19 -64.49
CA SER A 399 17.75 13.37 -65.39
C SER A 399 16.83 14.48 -64.88
N ALA A 400 16.06 14.26 -63.80
CA ALA A 400 15.08 15.20 -63.25
C ALA A 400 15.64 16.12 -62.13
N VAL A 401 16.94 16.06 -61.85
CA VAL A 401 17.56 16.77 -60.70
C VAL A 401 17.63 18.30 -60.89
N ASN A 402 17.38 18.83 -62.09
CA ASN A 402 17.41 20.27 -62.34
C ASN A 402 16.02 20.83 -62.69
N GLY A 403 15.32 21.29 -61.65
CA GLY A 403 14.33 22.37 -61.71
C GLY A 403 12.95 22.05 -62.29
N GLY A 404 11.94 21.93 -61.40
CA GLY A 404 10.55 22.35 -61.66
C GLY A 404 9.68 21.52 -62.61
N ILE A 405 10.14 20.36 -63.09
CA ILE A 405 9.36 19.45 -63.95
C ILE A 405 8.77 18.32 -63.06
N PRO A 406 7.53 17.84 -63.30
CA PRO A 406 6.97 16.71 -62.54
C PRO A 406 7.96 15.55 -62.47
N ALA A 407 8.10 14.93 -61.29
CA ALA A 407 9.05 13.86 -61.04
C ALA A 407 8.96 12.78 -62.14
N LEU A 408 9.97 12.74 -63.01
CA LEU A 408 10.08 11.73 -64.04
C LEU A 408 10.62 10.45 -63.42
N HIS A 409 10.11 9.33 -63.86
CA HIS A 409 10.51 8.01 -63.39
C HIS A 409 11.17 7.24 -64.52
N ASP A 410 12.14 6.40 -64.14
CA ASP A 410 12.54 5.31 -65.03
C ASP A 410 11.65 4.11 -64.69
N LEU A 411 11.08 3.47 -65.70
CA LEU A 411 10.31 2.24 -65.57
C LEU A 411 11.06 1.09 -66.21
N TRP A 412 11.16 -0.03 -65.51
CA TRP A 412 11.83 -1.22 -66.01
C TRP A 412 10.89 -2.41 -65.92
N THR A 413 10.46 -2.93 -67.07
CA THR A 413 9.69 -4.16 -67.17
C THR A 413 10.62 -5.31 -67.50
N ARG A 414 10.56 -6.39 -66.71
CA ARG A 414 11.31 -7.63 -66.90
C ARG A 414 10.32 -8.76 -67.16
N GLU A 415 10.39 -9.38 -68.33
CA GLU A 415 9.66 -10.60 -68.64
C GLU A 415 10.62 -11.79 -68.63
N VAL A 416 10.40 -12.72 -67.72
CA VAL A 416 11.29 -13.85 -67.43
C VAL A 416 10.60 -15.14 -67.84
N TRP A 417 11.33 -16.00 -68.55
CA TRP A 417 10.84 -17.28 -69.04
C TRP A 417 11.63 -18.42 -68.41
N VAL A 418 10.93 -19.27 -67.69
CA VAL A 418 11.48 -20.45 -67.00
C VAL A 418 10.97 -21.69 -67.67
N ARG A 419 11.88 -22.62 -67.97
CA ARG A 419 11.54 -23.96 -68.46
C ARG A 419 12.31 -25.01 -67.68
N GLN A 420 11.84 -26.24 -67.77
CA GLN A 420 12.57 -27.37 -67.24
C GLN A 420 13.75 -27.71 -68.17
N VAL A 421 14.96 -27.75 -67.61
CA VAL A 421 16.20 -28.15 -68.30
C VAL A 421 16.78 -29.33 -67.52
N GLY A 422 16.61 -30.54 -68.04
CA GLY A 422 16.89 -31.76 -67.30
C GLY A 422 15.94 -31.92 -66.11
N THR A 423 16.48 -32.05 -64.90
CA THR A 423 15.70 -32.17 -63.65
C THR A 423 15.48 -30.83 -62.94
N GLU A 424 16.03 -29.72 -63.45
CA GLU A 424 15.95 -28.41 -62.81
C GLU A 424 15.13 -27.42 -63.64
N TRP A 425 14.40 -26.54 -62.96
CA TRP A 425 13.76 -25.38 -63.58
C TRP A 425 14.76 -24.22 -63.63
N LYS A 426 14.97 -23.65 -64.81
CA LYS A 426 15.94 -22.56 -65.03
C LYS A 426 15.39 -21.50 -65.96
N ILE A 427 15.84 -20.27 -65.73
CA ILE A 427 15.58 -19.13 -66.61
C ILE A 427 16.46 -19.28 -67.85
N PHE A 428 15.82 -19.45 -69.00
CA PHE A 428 16.52 -19.57 -70.29
C PHE A 428 16.38 -18.31 -71.14
N ARG A 429 15.43 -17.44 -70.81
CA ARG A 429 15.21 -16.20 -71.54
C ARG A 429 14.68 -15.11 -70.62
N GLU A 430 15.11 -13.90 -70.90
CA GLU A 430 14.55 -12.70 -70.29
C GLU A 430 14.42 -11.58 -71.32
N SER A 431 13.46 -10.68 -71.12
CA SER A 431 13.32 -9.46 -71.93
C SER A 431 13.15 -8.26 -71.01
N TRP A 432 13.91 -7.19 -71.27
CA TRP A 432 13.84 -5.93 -70.55
C TRP A 432 13.29 -4.84 -71.43
N ARG A 433 12.35 -4.07 -70.90
CA ARG A 433 11.92 -2.80 -71.46
C ARG A 433 12.15 -1.71 -70.44
N ILE A 434 13.07 -0.82 -70.75
CA ILE A 434 13.48 0.29 -69.88
C ILE A 434 12.96 1.58 -70.53
N TYR A 435 12.03 2.24 -69.88
CA TYR A 435 11.54 3.56 -70.26
C TYR A 435 12.25 4.57 -69.37
N GLU A 436 13.06 5.44 -69.95
CA GLU A 436 13.77 6.47 -69.20
C GLU A 436 13.00 7.78 -69.20
N ALA A 437 13.00 8.48 -68.06
CA ALA A 437 12.44 9.81 -67.89
C ALA A 437 10.96 9.94 -68.34
N VAL A 438 10.11 9.00 -67.94
CA VAL A 438 8.67 9.03 -68.24
C VAL A 438 7.86 9.66 -67.11
N PRO A 439 6.79 10.42 -67.39
CA PRO A 439 5.90 10.93 -66.35
C PRO A 439 5.15 9.78 -65.67
N ARG A 440 4.93 9.87 -64.35
CA ARG A 440 4.15 8.88 -63.60
C ARG A 440 2.66 9.05 -63.90
N TYR A 441 2.16 8.41 -64.95
CA TYR A 441 0.72 8.30 -65.20
C TYR A 441 0.14 7.12 -64.42
N GLY A 442 -0.56 7.40 -63.32
CA GLY A 442 -1.55 6.52 -62.69
C GLY A 442 -1.02 5.28 -61.96
N VAL A 443 -1.05 5.30 -60.63
CA VAL A 443 -1.27 4.08 -59.84
C VAL A 443 -2.78 3.84 -59.88
N ALA A 444 -3.21 2.75 -60.53
CA ALA A 444 -4.56 2.25 -60.30
C ALA A 444 -4.60 1.81 -58.84
N VAL A 445 -5.37 2.54 -58.04
CA VAL A 445 -5.80 2.13 -56.72
C VAL A 445 -6.55 0.81 -56.89
N ASN A 446 -6.03 -0.26 -56.30
CA ASN A 446 -6.80 -1.44 -55.91
C ASN A 446 -6.34 -1.84 -54.51
#